data_AF-A0A1F4RG99-F1
#
_entry.id   AF-A0A1F4RG99-F1
#
_cell.length_a   1.000
_cell.length_b   1.000
_cell.length_c   1.000
_cell.angle_alpha   90.00
_cell.angle_beta   90.00
_cell.angle_gamma   90.00
#
_symmetry.space_group_name_H-M   'P 1'
#
loop_
_entity.id
_entity.type
_entity.pdbx_description
1 polymer ?
#
loop_
_entity_poly.entity_id
_entity_poly.type
_entity_poly.pdbx_seq_one_letter_code
_entity_poly.pdbx_strand_id
1 'polypeptide(L)'
;MKRSLAKSRMLFFKRSIISVILLDNFLTHFPKKLLFKTRWRLEGKCKQCGACCQEIYLKITPRQLSSKLFTALAVKWIGWVFDFILLRVDYDNYYLVWTCKHKQAGGRCGNYFWRPSVCRNFPLVDYFDEPGFIPGCGYGASKRNVLTSLVGMLLFLSITWL
;
A
#
# COMPACT_ATOMS: atom_id res chain seq x y z
N MET A 1 31.24 6.19 19.03
CA MET A 1 30.78 4.77 19.05
C MET A 1 29.32 4.58 19.51
N LYS A 2 28.87 5.11 20.66
CA LYS A 2 27.51 4.90 21.20
C LYS A 2 26.34 5.29 20.26
N ARG A 3 26.45 6.40 19.50
CA ARG A 3 25.43 6.82 18.52
C ARG A 3 25.24 5.85 17.34
N SER A 4 26.31 5.17 16.91
CA SER A 4 26.26 4.16 15.84
C SER A 4 25.47 2.93 16.26
N LEU A 5 25.72 2.45 17.49
CA LEU A 5 25.03 1.29 18.06
C LEU A 5 23.53 1.53 18.26
N ALA A 6 23.14 2.72 18.73
CA ALA A 6 21.74 3.11 18.90
C ALA A 6 20.99 3.17 17.55
N LYS A 7 21.64 3.72 16.51
CA LYS A 7 21.07 3.76 15.15
C LYS A 7 20.86 2.36 14.58
N SER A 8 21.81 1.45 14.81
CA SER A 8 21.71 0.05 14.36
C SER A 8 20.58 -0.71 15.09
N ARG A 9 20.46 -0.54 16.41
CA ARG A 9 19.35 -1.11 17.20
C ARG A 9 17.98 -0.59 16.76
N MET A 10 17.87 0.71 16.50
CA MET A 10 16.63 1.32 16.02
C MET A 10 16.25 0.83 14.61
N LEU A 11 17.24 0.62 13.74
CA LEU A 11 17.01 0.05 12.41
C LEU A 11 16.52 -1.41 12.49
N PHE A 12 17.12 -2.20 13.39
CA PHE A 12 16.68 -3.57 13.64
C PHE A 12 15.24 -3.61 14.16
N PHE A 13 14.93 -2.79 15.18
CA PHE A 13 13.57 -2.68 15.72
C PHE A 13 12.54 -2.28 14.64
N LYS A 14 12.87 -1.27 13.83
CA LYS A 14 12.04 -0.86 12.70
C LYS A 14 11.83 -2.01 11.70
N ARG A 15 12.89 -2.75 11.36
CA ARG A 15 12.79 -3.91 10.45
C ARG A 15 11.92 -5.01 11.04
N SER A 16 12.03 -5.30 12.34
CA SER A 16 11.15 -6.27 12.99
C SER A 16 9.69 -5.85 12.90
N ILE A 17 9.36 -4.58 13.17
CA ILE A 17 8.00 -4.06 13.00
C ILE A 17 7.53 -4.19 11.55
N ILE A 18 8.36 -3.80 10.58
CA ILE A 18 8.02 -3.93 9.16
C ILE A 18 7.76 -5.40 8.80
N SER A 19 8.59 -6.33 9.26
CA SER A 19 8.38 -7.77 9.02
C SER A 19 7.05 -8.25 9.59
N VAL A 20 6.67 -7.82 10.80
CA VAL A 20 5.36 -8.13 11.38
C VAL A 20 4.22 -7.54 10.54
N ILE A 21 4.32 -6.28 10.11
CA ILE A 21 3.31 -5.64 9.25
C ILE A 21 3.19 -6.35 7.90
N LEU A 22 4.31 -6.78 7.33
CA LEU A 22 4.31 -7.50 6.05
C LEU A 22 3.73 -8.90 6.20
N LEU A 23 3.97 -9.57 7.33
CA LEU A 23 3.37 -10.85 7.65
C LEU A 23 1.86 -10.73 7.83
N ASP A 24 1.40 -9.74 8.60
CA ASP A 24 -0.02 -9.44 8.77
C ASP A 24 -0.69 -9.13 7.42
N ASN A 25 -0.05 -8.32 6.59
CA ASN A 25 -0.54 -8.02 5.25
C ASN A 25 -0.64 -9.29 4.38
N PHE A 26 0.35 -10.19 4.47
CA PHE A 26 0.30 -11.46 3.75
C PHE A 26 -0.86 -12.33 4.25
N LEU A 27 -1.00 -12.49 5.57
CA LEU A 27 -2.05 -13.31 6.21
C LEU A 27 -3.46 -12.79 5.95
N THR A 28 -3.66 -11.49 5.85
CA THR A 28 -4.97 -10.88 5.59
C THR A 28 -5.35 -10.91 4.10
N HIS A 29 -4.40 -10.61 3.21
CA HIS A 29 -4.69 -10.53 1.78
C HIS A 29 -4.72 -11.90 1.08
N PHE A 30 -3.96 -12.89 1.56
CA PHE A 30 -3.94 -14.23 0.98
C PHE A 30 -5.33 -14.92 0.97
N PRO A 31 -6.03 -15.08 2.11
CA PRO A 31 -7.35 -15.70 2.13
C PRO A 31 -8.39 -14.84 1.42
N LYS A 32 -8.32 -13.51 1.54
CA LYS A 32 -9.25 -12.61 0.85
C LYS A 32 -9.14 -12.74 -0.66
N LYS A 33 -7.93 -12.85 -1.21
CA LYS A 33 -7.70 -13.02 -2.65
C LYS A 33 -8.16 -14.38 -3.17
N LEU A 34 -8.12 -15.41 -2.32
CA LEU A 34 -8.58 -16.75 -2.66
C LEU A 34 -10.11 -16.86 -2.62
N LEU A 35 -10.74 -16.33 -1.56
CA LEU A 35 -12.19 -16.45 -1.32
C LEU A 35 -13.01 -15.38 -2.05
N PHE A 36 -12.50 -14.16 -2.14
CA PHE A 36 -13.24 -13.01 -2.70
C PHE A 36 -12.51 -12.46 -3.92
N LYS A 37 -12.90 -12.96 -5.10
CA LYS A 37 -12.43 -12.40 -6.38
C LYS A 37 -13.04 -11.01 -6.57
N THR A 38 -12.18 -10.04 -6.86
CA THR A 38 -12.60 -8.65 -7.05
C THR A 38 -13.09 -8.41 -8.48
N ARG A 39 -13.89 -7.36 -8.68
CA ARG A 39 -14.49 -6.99 -9.99
C ARG A 39 -13.42 -6.81 -11.07
N TRP A 40 -12.27 -6.28 -10.69
CA TRP A 40 -11.18 -5.95 -11.59
C TRP A 40 -10.03 -6.94 -11.41
N ARG A 41 -9.37 -7.27 -12.52
CA ARG A 41 -8.09 -7.98 -12.51
C ARG A 41 -6.99 -6.97 -12.80
N LEU A 42 -6.05 -6.85 -11.87
CA LEU A 42 -4.84 -6.06 -12.10
C LEU A 42 -3.95 -6.77 -13.12
N GLU A 43 -3.51 -6.02 -14.12
CA GLU A 43 -2.65 -6.49 -15.22
C GLU A 43 -1.38 -5.63 -15.33
N GLY A 44 -0.38 -6.16 -16.03
CA GLY A 44 0.89 -5.47 -16.23
C GLY A 44 1.87 -5.60 -15.05
N LYS A 45 2.86 -4.71 -15.02
CA LYS A 45 3.94 -4.73 -14.02
C LYS A 45 4.50 -3.34 -13.76
N CYS A 46 5.09 -3.15 -12.59
CA CYS A 46 5.78 -1.91 -12.25
C CYS A 46 6.93 -1.64 -13.24
N LYS A 47 6.88 -0.48 -13.91
CA LYS A 47 7.95 0.02 -14.80
C LYS A 47 9.03 0.83 -14.07
N GLN A 48 8.94 0.93 -12.74
CA GLN A 48 9.81 1.78 -11.92
C GLN A 48 9.89 3.24 -12.43
N CYS A 49 8.76 3.78 -12.89
CA CYS A 49 8.68 5.17 -13.36
C CYS A 49 8.74 6.20 -12.22
N GLY A 50 8.54 5.76 -10.96
CA GLY A 50 8.61 6.60 -9.77
C GLY A 50 7.46 7.58 -9.59
N ALA A 51 6.47 7.60 -10.49
CA ALA A 51 5.32 8.49 -10.40
C ALA A 51 4.53 8.31 -9.10
N CYS A 52 4.32 7.06 -8.67
CA CYS A 52 3.67 6.74 -7.39
C CYS A 52 4.46 7.15 -6.14
N CYS A 53 5.73 7.55 -6.28
CA CYS A 53 6.56 8.04 -5.17
C CYS A 53 6.59 9.56 -5.05
N GLN A 54 5.97 10.30 -5.99
CA GLN A 54 6.00 11.75 -6.04
C GLN A 54 5.01 12.37 -5.06
N GLU A 55 3.74 11.99 -5.17
CA GLU A 55 2.67 12.41 -4.27
C GLU A 55 1.83 11.19 -3.87
N ILE A 56 1.93 10.81 -2.61
CA ILE A 56 1.21 9.69 -2.02
C ILE A 56 0.12 10.27 -1.12
N TYR A 57 -1.12 10.01 -1.49
CA TYR A 57 -2.29 10.52 -0.79
C TYR A 57 -2.77 9.45 0.20
N LEU A 58 -2.62 9.72 1.49
CA LEU A 58 -3.17 8.87 2.55
C LEU A 58 -4.37 9.56 3.17
N LYS A 59 -5.54 8.92 3.04
CA LYS A 59 -6.81 9.45 3.57
C LYS A 59 -6.71 9.54 5.09
N ILE A 60 -7.17 10.65 5.65
CA ILE A 60 -7.39 10.84 7.08
C ILE A 60 -8.87 11.19 7.30
N THR A 61 -9.45 10.80 8.42
CA THR A 61 -10.83 11.19 8.72
C THR A 61 -10.88 12.64 9.23
N PRO A 62 -11.98 13.39 9.02
CA PRO A 62 -12.11 14.75 9.53
C PRO A 62 -11.89 14.84 11.05
N ARG A 63 -12.38 13.84 11.80
CA ARG A 63 -12.22 13.75 13.26
C ARG A 63 -10.78 13.54 13.70
N GLN A 64 -10.00 12.78 12.94
CA GLN A 64 -8.57 12.63 13.21
C GLN A 64 -7.80 13.91 12.90
N LEU A 65 -8.19 14.59 11.82
CA LEU A 65 -7.55 15.82 11.37
C LEU A 65 -7.80 17.01 12.30
N SER A 66 -8.96 17.07 12.95
CA SER A 66 -9.27 18.12 13.92
C SER A 66 -8.42 18.03 15.20
N SER A 67 -7.90 16.85 15.53
CA SER A 67 -7.00 16.65 16.67
C SER A 67 -5.55 16.89 16.27
N LYS A 68 -4.97 18.00 16.75
CA LYS A 68 -3.54 18.34 16.53
C LYS A 68 -2.60 17.26 17.06
N LEU A 69 -2.90 16.70 18.25
CA LEU A 69 -2.09 15.65 18.86
C LEU A 69 -2.12 14.38 18.02
N PHE A 70 -3.31 13.93 17.61
CA PHE A 70 -3.47 12.73 16.80
C PHE A 70 -2.78 12.89 15.44
N THR A 71 -3.00 14.03 14.78
CA THR A 71 -2.37 14.32 13.49
C THR A 71 -0.84 14.33 13.61
N ALA A 72 -0.28 14.95 14.65
CA ALA A 72 1.17 14.97 14.87
C ALA A 72 1.74 13.56 15.14
N LEU A 73 1.03 12.73 15.92
CA LEU A 73 1.41 11.33 16.17
C LEU A 73 1.35 10.50 14.89
N ALA A 74 0.25 10.60 14.14
CA ALA A 74 0.07 9.91 12.86
C ALA A 74 1.16 10.30 11.87
N VAL A 75 1.46 11.60 11.75
CA VAL A 75 2.49 12.10 10.84
C VAL A 75 3.87 11.56 11.22
N LYS A 76 4.24 11.61 12.50
CA LYS A 76 5.51 11.05 12.99
C LYS A 76 5.60 9.55 12.77
N TRP A 77 4.54 8.82 13.09
CA TRP A 77 4.48 7.37 12.94
C TRP A 77 4.61 6.95 11.48
N ILE A 78 3.76 7.49 10.60
CA ILE A 78 3.76 7.18 9.16
C ILE A 78 5.10 7.57 8.54
N GLY A 79 5.60 8.77 8.83
CA GLY A 79 6.89 9.23 8.32
C GLY A 79 8.04 8.33 8.76
N TRP A 80 8.03 7.86 10.02
CA TRP A 80 9.05 6.95 10.54
C TRP A 80 8.93 5.52 9.97
N VAL A 81 7.74 4.93 9.95
CA VAL A 81 7.55 3.54 9.49
C VAL A 81 7.75 3.43 7.98
N PHE A 82 7.17 4.33 7.19
CA PHE A 82 7.18 4.26 5.73
C PHE A 82 8.34 5.01 5.07
N ASP A 83 9.14 5.77 5.84
CA ASP A 83 10.14 6.71 5.32
C ASP A 83 9.52 7.72 4.34
N PHE A 84 8.36 8.25 4.72
CA PHE A 84 7.66 9.29 3.97
C PHE A 84 7.94 10.66 4.57
N ILE A 85 7.96 11.67 3.69
CA ILE A 85 8.12 13.08 4.05
C ILE A 85 6.79 13.76 3.75
N LEU A 86 6.17 14.38 4.75
CA LEU A 86 4.91 15.09 4.56
C LEU A 86 5.17 16.33 3.69
N LEU A 87 4.44 16.45 2.58
CA LEU A 87 4.49 17.62 1.71
C LEU A 87 3.47 18.66 2.15
N ARG A 88 2.21 18.24 2.30
CA ARG A 88 1.09 19.10 2.68
C ARG A 88 -0.05 18.30 3.29
N VAL A 89 -0.96 19.04 3.93
CA VAL A 89 -2.26 18.54 4.35
C VAL A 89 -3.31 19.14 3.42
N ASP A 90 -4.08 18.29 2.77
CA ASP A 90 -5.26 18.68 2.00
C ASP A 90 -6.48 18.60 2.94
N TYR A 91 -6.92 19.77 3.41
CA TYR A 91 -8.06 19.89 4.34
C TYR A 91 -9.41 19.71 3.64
N ASP A 92 -9.51 20.07 2.36
CA ASP A 92 -10.76 20.01 1.60
C ASP A 92 -11.14 18.56 1.32
N ASN A 93 -10.15 17.75 0.96
CA ASN A 93 -10.34 16.34 0.63
C ASN A 93 -9.89 15.38 1.74
N TYR A 94 -9.40 15.89 2.87
CA TYR A 94 -8.93 15.11 4.02
C TYR A 94 -7.82 14.11 3.64
N TYR A 95 -6.74 14.59 3.05
CA TYR A 95 -5.55 13.78 2.75
C TYR A 95 -4.29 14.34 3.42
N LEU A 96 -3.45 13.44 3.91
CA LEU A 96 -2.04 13.73 4.16
C LEU A 96 -1.28 13.39 2.87
N VAL A 97 -0.64 14.38 2.27
CA VAL A 97 0.10 14.21 1.01
C VAL A 97 1.58 14.07 1.30
N TRP A 98 2.17 12.99 0.81
CA TRP A 98 3.54 12.59 1.13
C TRP A 98 4.41 12.43 -0.10
N THR A 99 5.72 12.48 0.08
CA THR A 99 6.72 11.99 -0.88
C THR A 99 7.58 10.89 -0.26
N CYS A 100 8.10 9.99 -1.08
CA CYS A 100 8.95 8.89 -0.61
C CYS A 100 10.41 9.34 -0.49
N LYS A 101 11.01 9.13 0.69
CA LYS A 101 12.45 9.42 0.93
C LYS A 101 13.39 8.56 0.08
N HIS A 102 12.95 7.38 -0.33
CA HIS A 102 13.75 6.41 -1.10
C HIS A 102 13.61 6.57 -2.61
N LYS A 103 12.99 7.65 -3.09
CA LYS A 103 12.89 7.96 -4.53
C LYS A 103 14.29 8.26 -5.08
N GLN A 104 14.70 7.52 -6.11
CA GLN A 104 15.97 7.74 -6.80
C GLN A 104 15.77 8.50 -8.12
N ALA A 105 16.86 9.01 -8.68
CA ALA A 105 16.88 9.54 -10.04
C ALA A 105 16.41 8.48 -11.05
N GLY A 106 15.71 8.91 -12.10
CA GLY A 106 15.15 8.01 -13.12
C GLY A 106 13.94 7.16 -12.67
N GLY A 107 13.37 7.43 -11.48
CA GLY A 107 12.12 6.81 -11.02
C GLY A 107 12.27 5.49 -10.26
N ARG A 108 13.51 4.98 -10.12
CA ARG A 108 13.76 3.73 -9.38
C ARG A 108 13.46 3.89 -7.88
N CYS A 109 12.98 2.81 -7.29
CA CYS A 109 12.75 2.73 -5.84
C CYS A 109 14.02 2.23 -5.15
N GLY A 110 14.66 3.08 -4.34
CA GLY A 110 15.86 2.71 -3.56
C GLY A 110 15.59 1.74 -2.42
N ASN A 111 14.32 1.47 -2.09
CA ASN A 111 13.93 0.55 -1.02
C ASN A 111 12.89 -0.48 -1.51
N TYR A 112 13.06 -1.00 -2.73
CA TYR A 112 12.06 -1.88 -3.35
C TYR A 112 11.75 -3.12 -2.51
N PHE A 113 12.75 -3.74 -1.88
CA PHE A 113 12.58 -4.95 -1.07
C PHE A 113 11.79 -4.68 0.23
N TRP A 114 12.20 -3.67 1.00
CA TRP A 114 11.55 -3.30 2.27
C TRP A 114 10.45 -2.25 2.10
N ARG A 115 9.89 -2.11 0.90
CA ARG A 115 8.82 -1.13 0.66
C ARG A 115 7.60 -1.48 1.53
N PRO A 116 6.92 -0.46 2.08
CA PRO A 116 5.76 -0.68 2.94
C PRO A 116 4.60 -1.29 2.16
N SER A 117 3.64 -1.87 2.89
CA SER A 117 2.46 -2.53 2.32
C SER A 117 1.68 -1.64 1.36
N VAL A 118 1.54 -0.34 1.67
CA VAL A 118 0.91 0.64 0.78
C VAL A 118 1.57 0.71 -0.60
N CYS A 119 2.91 0.67 -0.66
CA CYS A 119 3.65 0.67 -1.92
C CYS A 119 3.65 -0.70 -2.61
N ARG A 120 3.53 -1.79 -1.83
CA ARG A 120 3.51 -3.16 -2.37
C ARG A 120 2.18 -3.50 -3.03
N ASN A 121 1.09 -3.01 -2.46
CA ASN A 121 -0.27 -3.28 -2.90
C ASN A 121 -0.77 -2.24 -3.92
N PHE A 122 0.03 -1.23 -4.24
CA PHE A 122 -0.29 -0.26 -5.28
C PHE A 122 -0.10 -0.85 -6.69
N PRO A 123 -1.02 -0.59 -7.64
CA PRO A 123 -2.25 0.19 -7.49
C PRO A 123 -3.41 -0.66 -6.94
N LEU A 124 -4.28 0.00 -6.16
CA LEU A 124 -5.48 -0.62 -5.61
C LEU A 124 -6.60 -0.58 -6.64
N VAL A 125 -7.13 -1.74 -7.04
CA VAL A 125 -8.21 -1.83 -8.04
C VAL A 125 -9.58 -2.16 -7.46
N ASP A 126 -9.62 -2.55 -6.17
CA ASP A 126 -10.83 -3.08 -5.54
C ASP A 126 -11.72 -2.00 -4.90
N TYR A 127 -11.18 -0.79 -4.71
CA TYR A 127 -11.87 0.32 -4.03
C TYR A 127 -12.63 1.24 -4.97
N PHE A 128 -12.39 1.13 -6.29
CA PHE A 128 -12.93 2.03 -7.29
C PHE A 128 -13.94 1.32 -8.17
N ASP A 129 -14.98 2.03 -8.59
CA ASP A 129 -15.90 1.54 -9.61
C ASP A 129 -15.17 1.27 -10.92
N GLU A 130 -14.28 2.18 -11.30
CA GLU A 130 -13.31 2.03 -12.39
C GLU A 130 -11.92 2.47 -11.91
N PRO A 131 -10.90 1.59 -11.97
CA PRO A 131 -9.57 1.91 -11.47
C PRO A 131 -8.83 2.89 -12.39
N GLY A 132 -8.44 4.03 -11.82
CA GLY A 132 -7.54 4.98 -12.48
C GLY A 132 -6.06 4.62 -12.29
N PHE A 133 -5.24 4.95 -13.29
CA PHE A 133 -3.78 4.75 -13.24
C PHE A 133 -3.04 6.06 -13.50
N ILE A 134 -1.92 6.23 -12.80
CA ILE A 134 -1.05 7.41 -12.96
C ILE A 134 -0.36 7.36 -14.33
N PRO A 135 -0.19 8.49 -15.03
CA PRO A 135 0.58 8.54 -16.27
C PRO A 135 1.96 7.89 -16.14
N GLY A 136 2.32 7.06 -17.12
CA GLY A 136 3.58 6.30 -17.13
C GLY A 136 3.60 5.06 -16.24
N CYS A 137 2.53 4.75 -15.51
CA CYS A 137 2.38 3.49 -14.79
C CYS A 137 2.35 2.30 -15.79
N GLY A 138 2.94 1.17 -15.41
CA GLY A 138 2.94 -0.06 -16.22
C GLY A 138 1.81 -1.03 -15.88
N TYR A 139 0.93 -0.63 -14.96
CA TYR A 139 -0.23 -1.41 -14.56
C TYR A 139 -1.47 -0.96 -15.33
N GLY A 140 -2.40 -1.89 -15.54
CA GLY A 140 -3.73 -1.67 -16.07
C GLY A 140 -4.76 -2.57 -15.35
N ALA A 141 -6.01 -2.50 -15.76
CA ALA A 141 -7.04 -3.41 -15.24
C ALA A 141 -8.00 -3.87 -16.33
N SER A 142 -8.48 -5.10 -16.19
CA SER A 142 -9.54 -5.69 -17.00
C SER A 142 -10.70 -6.13 -16.10
N LYS A 143 -11.94 -6.04 -16.61
CA LYS A 143 -13.12 -6.54 -15.88
C LYS A 143 -13.04 -8.06 -15.82
N ARG A 144 -13.30 -8.65 -14.65
CA ARG A 144 -13.49 -10.09 -14.54
C ARG A 144 -14.88 -10.48 -15.03
N ASN A 145 -14.96 -11.46 -15.92
CA ASN A 145 -16.23 -12.07 -16.29
C ASN A 145 -16.78 -12.86 -15.11
N VAL A 146 -17.88 -12.36 -14.54
CA VAL A 146 -18.55 -12.88 -13.33
C VAL A 146 -18.94 -14.37 -13.45
N LEU A 147 -19.17 -14.87 -14.67
CA LEU A 147 -19.50 -16.28 -14.93
C LEU A 147 -18.43 -17.27 -14.38
N THR A 148 -17.14 -16.90 -14.43
CA THR A 148 -16.05 -17.77 -13.93
C THR A 148 -15.92 -17.78 -12.40
N SER A 149 -16.61 -16.87 -11.69
CA SER A 149 -16.57 -16.83 -10.22
C SER A 149 -17.63 -17.73 -9.58
N LEU A 150 -18.81 -17.85 -10.19
CA LEU A 150 -19.89 -18.74 -9.72
C LEU A 150 -19.55 -20.22 -9.95
N VAL A 151 -18.98 -20.55 -11.11
CA VAL A 151 -18.54 -21.93 -11.41
C VAL A 151 -17.46 -22.41 -10.43
N GLY A 152 -16.53 -21.54 -10.03
CA GLY A 152 -15.50 -21.86 -9.04
C GLY A 152 -16.05 -22.04 -7.61
N MET A 153 -17.08 -21.30 -7.24
CA MET A 153 -17.74 -21.41 -5.93
C MET A 153 -18.61 -22.68 -5.85
N LEU A 154 -19.30 -23.02 -6.95
CA LEU A 154 -20.09 -24.25 -7.07
C LEU A 154 -19.19 -25.50 -7.09
N LEU A 155 -18.04 -25.47 -7.78
CA LEU A 155 -17.06 -26.57 -7.78
C LEU A 155 -16.46 -26.82 -6.39
N PHE A 156 -16.19 -25.77 -5.61
CA PHE A 156 -15.69 -25.92 -4.23
C PHE A 156 -16.73 -26.56 -3.31
N LEU A 157 -18.01 -26.17 -3.43
CA LEU A 157 -19.10 -26.76 -2.65
C LEU A 157 -19.35 -28.23 -3.00
N SER A 158 -19.14 -28.64 -4.26
CA SER A 158 -19.25 -30.05 -4.66
C SER A 158 -18.09 -30.93 -4.19
N ILE A 159 -16.90 -30.36 -3.93
CA ILE A 159 -15.72 -31.12 -3.48
C ILE A 159 -15.70 -31.28 -1.95
N THR A 160 -16.35 -30.38 -1.20
CA THR A 160 -16.48 -30.49 0.28
C THR A 160 -17.68 -31.32 0.74
N TRP A 161 -18.47 -31.86 -0.18
CA TRP A 161 -19.63 -32.75 0.06
C TRP A 161 -19.46 -34.13 -0.62
N LEU A 162 -18.21 -34.55 -0.86
CA LEU A 162 -17.80 -35.93 -1.12
C LEU A 162 -16.69 -36.30 -0.11
#